data_AF-A0A9D1ZY36-F1
#
_entry.id   AF-A0A9D1ZY36-F1
#
_cell.length_a   1.000
_cell.length_b   1.000
_cell.length_c   1.000
_cell.angle_alpha   90.00
_cell.angle_beta   90.00
_cell.angle_gamma   90.00
#
_symmetry.space_group_name_H-M   'P 1'
#
loop_
_entity.id
_entity.type
_entity.pdbx_description
1 polymer ?
#
loop_
_entity_poly.entity_id
_entity_poly.type
_entity_poly.pdbx_seq_one_letter_code
_entity_poly.pdbx_strand_id
1 'polypeptide(L)'
;LTLGDTLVQFDMDADWHEELKMLRADFLPSVFADKVKCDIQFGQIDRSTKNDTSIEQAQFEVCAHKFVNLDGDDYSLALFNRCKYGHKVKEGMLSLALLRAPRFPDPECDRGSHHISYALYPHKEKFEESDVKARAYCYNNVVMLRKADFEMTSSVNCEGDGVIVETVKVAEDEGGIVVRLYEYKGKETGASVSVKGTKAAYECDMLENRKDKVDSGKLTFKPFEIKTLYFEI
;
A
#
# COMPACT_ATOMS: atom_id res chain seq x y z
N LEU A 1 -21.10 4.50 2.53
CA LEU A 1 -20.71 5.92 2.34
C LEU A 1 -20.61 6.56 3.70
N THR A 2 -19.42 7.05 4.06
CA THR A 2 -19.23 7.86 5.28
C THR A 2 -19.48 9.32 4.92
N LEU A 3 -20.20 10.06 5.76
CA LEU A 3 -20.49 11.46 5.48
C LEU A 3 -19.19 12.27 5.32
N GLY A 4 -19.02 12.92 4.17
CA GLY A 4 -17.83 13.74 3.87
C GLY A 4 -16.63 12.98 3.28
N ASP A 5 -16.72 11.67 3.06
CA ASP A 5 -15.69 10.88 2.39
C ASP A 5 -16.16 10.43 0.99
N THR A 6 -15.25 10.48 0.01
CA THR A 6 -15.51 9.99 -1.36
C THR A 6 -15.25 8.49 -1.50
N LEU A 7 -14.67 7.86 -0.47
CA LEU A 7 -14.41 6.42 -0.44
C LEU A 7 -15.72 5.61 -0.40
N VAL A 8 -15.89 4.73 -1.40
CA VAL A 8 -17.00 3.78 -1.48
C VAL A 8 -16.49 2.41 -1.07
N GLN A 9 -16.77 2.02 0.18
CA GLN A 9 -16.43 0.69 0.69
C GLN A 9 -17.51 -0.34 0.37
N PHE A 10 -17.06 -1.54 0.02
CA PHE A 10 -17.87 -2.73 -0.21
C PHE A 10 -17.46 -3.79 0.80
N ASP A 11 -18.43 -4.26 1.58
CA ASP A 11 -18.25 -5.36 2.51
C ASP A 11 -19.14 -6.52 2.05
N MET A 12 -18.51 -7.66 1.80
CA MET A 12 -19.15 -8.84 1.25
C MET A 12 -18.93 -10.04 2.17
N ASP A 13 -20.03 -10.62 2.63
CA ASP A 13 -20.05 -11.93 3.26
C ASP A 13 -20.42 -12.99 2.20
N ALA A 14 -19.62 -14.04 2.10
CA ALA A 14 -19.80 -15.12 1.15
C ALA A 14 -19.71 -16.47 1.85
N ASP A 15 -20.74 -17.30 1.73
CA ASP A 15 -20.67 -18.72 2.07
C ASP A 15 -20.28 -19.51 0.82
N TRP A 16 -18.99 -19.80 0.68
CA TRP A 16 -18.39 -20.27 -0.56
C TRP A 16 -18.26 -21.79 -0.57
N HIS A 17 -19.05 -22.44 -1.43
CA HIS A 17 -19.05 -23.89 -1.62
C HIS A 17 -18.90 -24.32 -3.09
N GLU A 18 -18.51 -23.37 -3.96
CA GLU A 18 -18.32 -23.60 -5.39
C GLU A 18 -17.11 -24.50 -5.68
N GLU A 19 -17.07 -25.04 -6.90
CA GLU A 19 -15.95 -25.85 -7.40
C GLU A 19 -15.53 -25.41 -8.79
N LEU A 20 -14.22 -25.26 -9.02
CA LEU A 20 -13.64 -24.82 -10.30
C LEU A 20 -14.22 -23.48 -10.78
N LYS A 21 -14.56 -22.60 -9.83
CA LYS A 21 -15.04 -21.24 -10.08
C LYS A 21 -14.07 -20.18 -9.59
N MET A 22 -14.24 -18.98 -10.14
CA MET A 22 -13.60 -17.76 -9.66
C MET A 22 -14.66 -16.68 -9.53
N LEU A 23 -14.74 -16.08 -8.35
CA LEU A 23 -15.55 -14.92 -8.08
C LEU A 23 -14.70 -13.66 -8.25
N ARG A 24 -15.22 -12.67 -8.97
CA ARG A 24 -14.58 -11.37 -9.18
C ARG A 24 -15.58 -10.25 -8.97
N ALA A 25 -15.08 -9.08 -8.58
CA ALA A 25 -15.82 -7.83 -8.63
C ALA A 25 -15.29 -7.01 -9.81
N ASP A 26 -16.13 -6.80 -10.82
CA ASP A 26 -15.80 -6.08 -12.04
C ASP A 26 -16.40 -4.67 -12.01
N PHE A 27 -15.59 -3.69 -12.32
CA PHE A 27 -15.95 -2.28 -12.43
C PHE A 27 -15.61 -1.78 -13.83
N LEU A 28 -16.53 -1.02 -14.42
CA LEU A 28 -16.40 -0.41 -15.73
C LEU A 28 -16.40 1.11 -15.57
N PRO A 29 -15.32 1.70 -15.03
CA PRO A 29 -15.23 3.15 -14.90
C PRO A 29 -15.09 3.81 -16.27
N SER A 30 -15.54 5.07 -16.39
CA SER A 30 -15.25 5.90 -17.56
C SER A 30 -13.80 6.40 -17.61
N VAL A 31 -13.01 6.17 -16.56
CA VAL A 31 -11.58 6.48 -16.53
C VAL A 31 -10.82 5.54 -17.46
N PHE A 32 -10.04 6.12 -18.38
CA PHE A 32 -9.13 5.39 -19.24
C PHE A 32 -7.69 5.85 -19.01
N ALA A 33 -6.76 4.90 -18.97
CA ALA A 33 -5.33 5.17 -18.93
C ALA A 33 -4.58 3.99 -19.57
N ASP A 34 -3.49 4.27 -20.28
CA ASP A 34 -2.63 3.26 -20.92
C ASP A 34 -1.89 2.36 -19.91
N LYS A 35 -1.79 2.84 -18.66
CA LYS A 35 -1.11 2.17 -17.56
C LYS A 35 -1.91 2.30 -16.28
N VAL A 36 -1.72 1.34 -15.39
CA VAL A 36 -2.21 1.36 -14.01
C VAL A 36 -1.01 1.32 -13.07
N LYS A 37 -1.04 2.13 -12.01
CA LYS A 37 -0.05 2.10 -10.93
C LYS A 37 -0.46 1.07 -9.91
N CYS A 38 0.40 0.10 -9.66
CA CYS A 38 0.15 -0.97 -8.69
C CYS A 38 1.07 -0.85 -7.49
N ASP A 39 0.52 -0.93 -6.28
CA ASP A 39 1.31 -1.00 -5.04
C ASP A 39 2.19 -2.25 -5.04
N ILE A 40 3.47 -2.07 -4.71
CA ILE A 40 4.43 -3.13 -4.43
C ILE A 40 5.16 -2.82 -3.12
N GLN A 41 6.02 -3.74 -2.67
CA GLN A 41 6.89 -3.50 -1.53
C GLN A 41 7.72 -2.22 -1.74
N PHE A 42 7.62 -1.27 -0.81
CA PHE A 42 8.41 -0.04 -0.81
C PHE A 42 8.32 0.80 -2.11
N GLY A 43 7.17 0.78 -2.81
CA GLY A 43 7.01 1.61 -4.01
C GLY A 43 5.76 1.28 -4.80
N GLN A 44 5.82 1.54 -6.09
CA GLN A 44 4.78 1.21 -7.06
C GLN A 44 5.40 0.88 -8.40
N ILE A 45 4.67 0.14 -9.22
CA ILE A 45 5.06 -0.20 -10.59
C ILE A 45 3.92 0.09 -11.54
N ASP A 46 4.26 0.65 -12.71
CA ASP A 46 3.31 0.80 -13.81
C ASP A 46 3.13 -0.54 -14.54
N ARG A 47 1.87 -0.92 -14.80
CA ARG A 47 1.53 -2.06 -15.67
C ARG A 47 0.60 -1.63 -16.79
N SER A 48 0.76 -2.21 -17.97
CA SER A 48 -0.02 -1.81 -19.15
C SER A 48 -1.47 -2.27 -19.04
N THR A 49 -2.40 -1.43 -19.48
CA THR A 49 -3.83 -1.78 -19.62
C THR A 49 -4.18 -2.29 -21.03
N LYS A 50 -3.20 -2.27 -21.95
CA LYS A 50 -3.35 -2.69 -23.36
C LYS A 50 -3.13 -4.19 -23.55
N ASN A 51 -3.38 -4.70 -24.74
CA ASN A 51 -3.14 -6.11 -25.11
C ASN A 51 -2.40 -6.23 -26.47
N ASP A 52 -1.60 -5.22 -26.82
CA ASP A 52 -1.00 -5.07 -28.15
C ASP A 52 0.20 -6.00 -28.34
N THR A 53 0.92 -6.30 -27.25
CA THR A 53 2.07 -7.20 -27.25
C THR A 53 1.83 -8.46 -26.42
N SER A 54 2.60 -9.52 -26.67
CA SER A 54 2.55 -10.76 -25.88
C SER A 54 2.87 -10.52 -24.40
N ILE A 55 3.75 -9.56 -24.09
CA ILE A 55 4.08 -9.16 -22.72
C ILE A 55 2.87 -8.56 -22.02
N GLU A 56 2.13 -7.68 -22.71
CA GLU A 56 0.94 -7.06 -22.16
C GLU A 56 -0.21 -8.05 -21.98
N GLN A 57 -0.39 -8.97 -22.94
CA GLN A 57 -1.36 -10.05 -22.85
C GLN A 57 -1.05 -11.01 -21.69
N ALA A 58 0.23 -11.27 -21.41
CA ALA A 58 0.65 -12.06 -20.25
C ALA A 58 0.30 -11.40 -18.91
N GLN A 59 0.09 -10.07 -18.88
CA GLN A 59 -0.38 -9.32 -17.72
C GLN A 59 -1.93 -9.31 -17.61
N PHE A 60 -2.58 -10.42 -17.97
CA PHE A 60 -4.05 -10.55 -17.87
C PHE A 60 -4.55 -10.48 -16.41
N GLU A 61 -3.68 -10.81 -15.44
CA GLU A 61 -3.88 -10.62 -14.02
C GLU A 61 -2.54 -10.27 -13.38
N VAL A 62 -2.53 -9.27 -12.50
CA VAL A 62 -1.33 -8.69 -11.89
C VAL A 62 -1.49 -8.60 -10.38
N CYS A 63 -0.38 -8.77 -9.67
CA CYS A 63 -0.35 -8.64 -8.21
C CYS A 63 -0.21 -7.18 -7.79
N ALA A 64 -1.10 -6.70 -6.92
CA ALA A 64 -0.93 -5.42 -6.25
C ALA A 64 -1.27 -5.56 -4.76
N HIS A 65 -0.49 -4.91 -3.91
CA HIS A 65 -0.55 -5.13 -2.47
C HIS A 65 -1.76 -4.44 -1.83
N LYS A 66 -1.76 -3.10 -1.76
CA LYS A 66 -2.83 -2.34 -1.10
C LYS A 66 -3.78 -1.67 -2.08
N PHE A 67 -3.28 -1.26 -3.25
CA PHE A 67 -4.07 -0.54 -4.23
C PHE A 67 -3.63 -0.78 -5.67
N VAL A 68 -4.55 -0.49 -6.59
CA VAL A 68 -4.26 -0.13 -7.98
C VAL A 68 -4.87 1.24 -8.28
N ASN A 69 -4.18 2.09 -9.04
CA ASN A 69 -4.60 3.44 -9.37
C ASN A 69 -4.57 3.70 -10.88
N LEU A 70 -5.68 4.19 -11.41
CA LEU A 70 -5.85 4.62 -12.79
C LEU A 70 -5.88 6.15 -12.85
N ASP A 71 -4.95 6.73 -13.60
CA ASP A 71 -4.83 8.17 -13.75
C ASP A 71 -5.49 8.67 -15.03
N GLY A 72 -6.79 8.97 -14.98
CA GLY A 72 -7.55 9.55 -16.09
C GLY A 72 -7.32 11.04 -16.28
N ASP A 73 -7.78 11.59 -17.40
CA ASP A 73 -7.52 13.00 -17.74
C ASP A 73 -8.23 13.99 -16.80
N ASP A 74 -9.52 13.76 -16.51
CA ASP A 74 -10.33 14.64 -15.66
C ASP A 74 -10.30 14.26 -14.18
N TYR A 75 -10.18 12.96 -13.90
CA TYR A 75 -10.13 12.40 -12.56
C TYR A 75 -9.45 11.03 -12.58
N SER A 76 -8.99 10.62 -11.40
CA SER A 76 -8.34 9.35 -11.15
C SER A 76 -9.21 8.44 -10.29
N LEU A 77 -8.94 7.14 -10.37
CA LEU A 77 -9.67 6.13 -9.61
C LEU A 77 -8.69 5.12 -9.01
N ALA A 78 -8.72 4.99 -7.69
CA ALA A 78 -8.02 3.93 -6.98
C ALA A 78 -8.99 2.84 -6.50
N LEU A 79 -8.55 1.59 -6.56
CA LEU A 79 -9.18 0.46 -5.87
C LEU A 79 -8.26 0.03 -4.74
N PHE A 80 -8.79 0.04 -3.52
CA PHE A 80 -8.13 -0.43 -2.30
C PHE A 80 -8.61 -1.82 -1.94
N ASN A 81 -7.69 -2.65 -1.46
CA ASN A 81 -8.00 -3.96 -0.93
C ASN A 81 -7.29 -4.19 0.42
N ARG A 82 -7.79 -5.16 1.19
CA ARG A 82 -7.18 -5.62 2.45
C ARG A 82 -6.58 -7.02 2.42
N CYS A 83 -7.05 -7.86 1.51
CA CYS A 83 -6.78 -9.28 1.55
C CYS A 83 -6.80 -9.94 0.16
N LYS A 84 -6.82 -9.15 -0.92
CA LYS A 84 -7.07 -9.61 -2.28
C LYS A 84 -6.04 -9.03 -3.22
N TYR A 85 -5.15 -9.89 -3.73
CA TYR A 85 -3.94 -9.42 -4.42
C TYR A 85 -4.01 -9.52 -5.95
N GLY A 86 -4.95 -10.28 -6.50
CA GLY A 86 -5.11 -10.47 -7.95
C GLY A 86 -6.01 -9.42 -8.59
N HIS A 87 -5.43 -8.59 -9.46
CA HIS A 87 -6.13 -7.51 -10.16
C HIS A 87 -6.05 -7.72 -11.67
N LYS A 88 -7.14 -7.51 -12.40
CA LYS A 88 -7.13 -7.42 -13.87
C LYS A 88 -7.56 -6.03 -14.26
N VAL A 89 -6.70 -5.32 -15.00
CA VAL A 89 -6.97 -3.95 -15.46
C VAL A 89 -6.67 -3.89 -16.95
N LYS A 90 -7.67 -4.20 -17.77
CA LYS A 90 -7.55 -4.31 -19.23
C LYS A 90 -8.83 -3.82 -19.89
N GLU A 91 -8.71 -3.20 -21.06
CA GLU A 91 -9.86 -2.89 -21.93
C GLU A 91 -10.96 -2.07 -21.21
N GLY A 92 -10.56 -1.11 -20.38
CA GLY A 92 -11.49 -0.26 -19.62
C GLY A 92 -12.18 -0.94 -18.42
N MET A 93 -11.83 -2.20 -18.12
CA MET A 93 -12.34 -2.93 -16.98
C MET A 93 -11.31 -3.01 -15.87
N LEU A 94 -11.75 -2.68 -14.65
CA LEU A 94 -11.03 -2.86 -13.40
C LEU A 94 -11.68 -4.02 -12.63
N SER A 95 -10.97 -5.12 -12.46
CA SER A 95 -11.49 -6.35 -11.87
C SER A 95 -10.63 -6.82 -10.70
N LEU A 96 -11.26 -7.13 -9.57
CA LEU A 96 -10.61 -7.68 -8.38
C LEU A 96 -10.98 -9.16 -8.23
N ALA A 97 -9.97 -10.02 -8.13
CA ALA A 97 -10.16 -11.43 -7.79
C ALA A 97 -10.57 -11.56 -6.31
N LEU A 98 -11.76 -12.10 -6.03
CA LEU A 98 -12.30 -12.25 -4.68
C LEU A 98 -12.05 -13.65 -4.13
N LEU A 99 -12.57 -14.69 -4.77
CA LEU A 99 -12.42 -16.08 -4.33
C LEU A 99 -12.12 -16.99 -5.52
N ARG A 100 -11.39 -18.07 -5.26
CA ARG A 100 -11.15 -19.15 -6.23
C ARG A 100 -11.45 -20.47 -5.55
N ALA A 101 -11.97 -21.42 -6.31
CA ALA A 101 -12.22 -22.79 -5.84
C ALA A 101 -11.42 -23.81 -6.66
N PRO A 102 -10.07 -23.78 -6.63
CA PRO A 102 -9.29 -24.86 -7.24
C PRO A 102 -9.52 -26.17 -6.49
N ARG A 103 -9.28 -27.31 -7.16
CA ARG A 103 -9.42 -28.65 -6.58
C ARG A 103 -8.08 -29.33 -6.27
N PHE A 104 -6.97 -28.72 -6.70
CA PHE A 104 -5.62 -29.21 -6.47
C PHE A 104 -4.73 -28.02 -6.11
N PRO A 105 -3.84 -28.14 -5.11
CA PRO A 105 -3.54 -29.35 -4.31
C PRO A 105 -4.58 -29.67 -3.22
N ASP A 106 -5.47 -28.72 -2.91
CA ASP A 106 -6.48 -28.84 -1.87
C ASP A 106 -7.90 -29.02 -2.47
N PRO A 107 -8.57 -30.17 -2.25
CA PRO A 107 -9.91 -30.44 -2.77
C PRO A 107 -11.02 -29.55 -2.16
N GLU A 108 -10.76 -28.94 -1.00
CA GLU A 108 -11.70 -28.10 -0.25
C GLU A 108 -11.23 -26.65 -0.14
N CYS A 109 -10.31 -26.24 -1.02
CA CYS A 109 -9.69 -24.92 -1.03
C CYS A 109 -10.74 -23.81 -0.95
N ASP A 110 -10.53 -22.90 0.01
CA ASP A 110 -11.36 -21.73 0.29
C ASP A 110 -12.86 -22.04 0.53
N ARG A 111 -13.25 -23.28 0.85
CA ARG A 111 -14.66 -23.57 1.22
C ARG A 111 -15.00 -22.99 2.59
N GLY A 112 -16.23 -22.47 2.71
CA GLY A 112 -16.78 -21.93 3.95
C GLY A 112 -17.03 -20.42 3.91
N SER A 113 -17.14 -19.80 5.08
CA SER A 113 -17.52 -18.40 5.20
C SER A 113 -16.34 -17.45 5.06
N HIS A 114 -16.48 -16.45 4.19
CA HIS A 114 -15.51 -15.39 3.95
C HIS A 114 -16.12 -14.03 4.18
N HIS A 115 -15.36 -13.14 4.80
CA HIS A 115 -15.65 -11.71 4.85
C HIS A 115 -14.59 -10.96 4.03
N ILE A 116 -15.03 -10.22 3.02
CA ILE A 116 -14.15 -9.56 2.06
C ILE A 116 -14.52 -8.08 2.00
N SER A 117 -13.51 -7.22 2.17
CA SER A 117 -13.66 -5.77 2.14
C SER A 117 -12.68 -5.13 1.16
N TYR A 118 -13.20 -4.27 0.30
CA TYR A 118 -12.44 -3.47 -0.67
C TYR A 118 -13.18 -2.15 -0.93
N ALA A 119 -12.50 -1.16 -1.51
CA ALA A 119 -13.09 0.16 -1.68
C ALA A 119 -12.65 0.85 -2.97
N LEU A 120 -13.55 1.60 -3.58
CA LEU A 120 -13.24 2.50 -4.69
C LEU A 120 -13.07 3.93 -4.18
N TYR A 121 -12.03 4.58 -4.63
CA TYR A 121 -11.67 5.95 -4.26
C TYR A 121 -11.49 6.81 -5.52
N PRO A 122 -12.54 7.51 -5.98
CA PRO A 122 -12.40 8.54 -7.00
C PRO A 122 -11.76 9.80 -6.38
N HIS A 123 -10.76 10.35 -7.07
CA HIS A 123 -10.06 11.57 -6.66
C HIS A 123 -9.64 12.39 -7.90
N LYS A 124 -9.24 13.66 -7.70
CA LYS A 124 -8.98 14.58 -8.83
C LYS A 124 -7.53 14.55 -9.29
N GLU A 125 -6.63 14.31 -8.36
CA GLU A 125 -5.20 14.44 -8.55
C GLU A 125 -4.62 13.21 -9.26
N LYS A 126 -3.51 13.39 -9.97
CA LYS A 126 -2.68 12.26 -10.40
C LYS A 126 -2.05 11.59 -9.18
N PHE A 127 -1.70 10.31 -9.29
CA PHE A 127 -1.18 9.52 -8.18
C PHE A 127 -0.09 10.23 -7.35
N GLU A 128 0.92 10.82 -7.98
CA GLU A 128 2.08 11.44 -7.34
C GLU A 128 1.71 12.65 -6.44
N GLU A 129 0.59 13.30 -6.71
CA GLU A 129 0.08 14.46 -5.98
C GLU A 129 -1.18 14.13 -5.17
N SER A 130 -1.59 12.85 -5.15
CA SER A 130 -2.76 12.36 -4.44
C SER A 130 -2.42 11.82 -3.04
N ASP A 131 -3.45 11.65 -2.21
CA ASP A 131 -3.36 10.98 -0.91
C ASP A 131 -3.62 9.46 -0.99
N VAL A 132 -3.68 8.88 -2.20
CA VAL A 132 -3.97 7.46 -2.46
C VAL A 132 -3.10 6.54 -1.61
N LYS A 133 -1.79 6.82 -1.56
CA LYS A 133 -0.83 6.02 -0.80
C LYS A 133 -1.17 6.05 0.69
N ALA A 134 -1.31 7.23 1.28
CA ALA A 134 -1.66 7.41 2.68
C ALA A 134 -3.01 6.76 3.02
N ARG A 135 -4.03 6.99 2.19
CA ARG A 135 -5.36 6.38 2.36
C ARG A 135 -5.33 4.86 2.26
N ALA A 136 -4.53 4.29 1.37
CA ALA A 136 -4.38 2.84 1.27
C ALA A 136 -3.74 2.25 2.55
N TYR A 137 -2.80 2.95 3.18
CA TYR A 137 -2.28 2.57 4.51
C TYR A 137 -3.34 2.69 5.60
N CYS A 138 -4.06 3.81 5.70
CA CYS A 138 -5.13 3.97 6.68
C CYS A 138 -6.25 2.94 6.48
N TYR A 139 -6.58 2.63 5.22
CA TYR A 139 -7.55 1.60 4.88
C TYR A 139 -7.07 0.23 5.37
N ASN A 140 -5.79 -0.09 5.31
CA ASN A 140 -5.25 -1.37 5.76
C ASN A 140 -4.93 -1.44 7.26
N ASN A 141 -4.81 -0.30 7.94
CA ASN A 141 -4.45 -0.21 9.36
C ASN A 141 -5.59 0.40 10.16
N VAL A 142 -6.44 -0.46 10.75
CA VAL A 142 -7.58 -0.02 11.57
C VAL A 142 -7.09 0.75 12.79
N VAL A 143 -7.67 1.93 13.01
CA VAL A 143 -7.44 2.70 14.24
C VAL A 143 -7.93 1.90 15.44
N MET A 144 -7.02 1.65 16.40
CA MET A 144 -7.36 0.97 17.64
C MET A 144 -7.73 1.99 18.72
N LEU A 145 -8.98 1.95 19.17
CA LEU A 145 -9.43 2.73 20.32
C LEU A 145 -9.21 1.95 21.61
N ARG A 146 -8.58 2.58 22.60
CA ARG A 146 -8.33 2.02 23.93
C ARG A 146 -8.53 3.10 24.99
N LYS A 147 -9.10 2.71 26.12
CA LYS A 147 -9.16 3.56 27.31
C LYS A 147 -7.76 3.56 27.96
N ALA A 148 -7.26 4.75 28.31
CA ALA A 148 -5.99 4.91 29.00
C ALA A 148 -6.10 6.04 30.04
N ASP A 149 -5.36 5.90 31.14
CA ASP A 149 -5.25 6.91 32.20
C ASP A 149 -4.02 7.84 31.99
N PHE A 150 -3.46 7.82 30.78
CA PHE A 150 -2.33 8.66 30.38
C PHE A 150 -2.53 9.17 28.95
N GLU A 151 -1.86 10.27 28.63
CA GLU A 151 -1.85 10.84 27.27
C GLU A 151 -0.84 10.08 26.39
N MET A 152 -1.30 9.58 25.25
CA MET A 152 -0.44 8.94 24.27
C MET A 152 0.07 9.99 23.27
N THR A 153 1.36 10.28 23.33
CA THR A 153 2.04 11.13 22.32
C THR A 153 2.69 10.26 21.25
N SER A 154 2.88 10.79 20.04
CA SER A 154 3.62 10.06 19.00
C SER A 154 5.05 9.75 19.44
N SER A 155 5.46 8.48 19.31
CA SER A 155 6.84 8.04 19.59
C SER A 155 7.79 8.29 18.42
N VAL A 156 7.25 8.34 17.18
CA VAL A 156 7.99 8.59 15.94
C VAL A 156 7.23 9.65 15.15
N ASN A 157 7.88 10.79 14.90
CA ASN A 157 7.33 11.83 14.03
C ASN A 157 8.13 11.87 12.75
N CYS A 158 7.43 11.92 11.62
CA CYS A 158 8.01 12.08 10.30
C CYS A 158 7.35 13.29 9.64
N GLU A 159 8.16 14.24 9.17
CA GLU A 159 7.69 15.37 8.37
C GLU A 159 8.32 15.29 6.98
N GLY A 160 7.59 15.77 5.98
CA GLY A 160 7.96 15.67 4.57
C GLY A 160 6.83 15.09 3.73
N ASP A 161 6.85 15.38 2.45
CA ASP A 161 5.88 14.90 1.48
C ASP A 161 6.55 13.90 0.54
N GLY A 162 5.98 12.70 0.41
CA GLY A 162 6.53 11.63 -0.44
C GLY A 162 7.37 10.55 0.27
N VAL A 163 7.44 10.58 1.60
CA VAL A 163 8.10 9.54 2.41
C VAL A 163 7.11 8.84 3.33
N ILE A 164 7.22 7.52 3.46
CA ILE A 164 6.39 6.71 4.37
C ILE A 164 7.29 6.00 5.38
N VAL A 165 6.92 6.10 6.67
CA VAL A 165 7.43 5.21 7.71
C VAL A 165 6.74 3.86 7.57
N GLU A 166 7.47 2.86 7.06
CA GLU A 166 6.94 1.51 6.86
C GLU A 166 7.09 0.63 8.11
N THR A 167 8.16 0.85 8.87
CA THR A 167 8.49 -0.04 10.00
C THR A 167 9.05 0.75 11.15
N VAL A 168 8.56 0.46 12.34
CA VAL A 168 9.14 0.88 13.63
C VAL A 168 9.26 -0.36 14.48
N LYS A 169 10.48 -0.67 14.95
CA LYS A 169 10.72 -1.82 15.84
C LYS A 169 11.85 -1.52 16.81
N VAL A 170 11.95 -2.30 17.88
CA VAL A 170 13.16 -2.35 18.71
C VAL A 170 14.29 -2.96 17.88
N ALA A 171 15.50 -2.44 18.03
CA ALA A 171 16.69 -2.98 17.40
C ALA A 171 16.97 -4.43 17.87
N GLU A 172 17.57 -5.26 17.02
CA GLU A 172 17.92 -6.64 17.38
C GLU A 172 18.91 -6.73 18.55
N ASP A 173 19.77 -5.72 18.71
CA ASP A 173 20.70 -5.59 19.84
C ASP A 173 20.05 -4.98 21.11
N GLU A 174 18.75 -4.67 21.05
CA GLU A 174 17.97 -3.98 22.09
C GLU A 174 18.53 -2.60 22.51
N GLY A 175 19.50 -2.05 21.78
CA GLY A 175 20.17 -0.78 22.11
C GLY A 175 19.45 0.48 21.59
N GLY A 176 18.33 0.32 20.88
CA GLY A 176 17.68 1.42 20.18
C GLY A 176 16.40 1.05 19.44
N ILE A 177 15.93 1.97 18.61
CA ILE A 177 14.74 1.84 17.77
C ILE A 177 15.16 1.90 16.30
N VAL A 178 14.69 0.96 15.51
CA VAL A 178 14.88 0.93 14.06
C VAL A 178 13.64 1.49 13.39
N VAL A 179 13.84 2.50 12.54
CA VAL A 179 12.79 3.10 11.71
C VAL A 179 13.16 2.92 10.24
N ARG A 180 12.30 2.25 9.48
CA ARG A 180 12.48 2.08 8.03
C ARG A 180 11.48 2.95 7.29
N LEU A 181 12.00 3.74 6.35
CA LEU A 181 11.23 4.64 5.54
C LEU A 181 11.55 4.44 4.06
N TYR A 182 10.62 4.82 3.20
CA TYR A 182 10.87 4.84 1.76
C TYR A 182 10.20 6.01 1.07
N GLU A 183 10.83 6.45 -0.02
CA GLU A 183 10.30 7.44 -0.95
C GLU A 183 9.37 6.75 -1.96
N TYR A 184 8.18 7.33 -2.21
CA TYR A 184 7.17 6.69 -3.07
C TYR A 184 6.70 7.55 -4.24
N LYS A 185 7.16 8.79 -4.41
CA LYS A 185 6.80 9.64 -5.55
C LYS A 185 7.76 9.48 -6.74
N GLY A 186 8.87 8.77 -6.57
CA GLY A 186 9.87 8.57 -7.62
C GLY A 186 10.66 9.84 -7.92
N LYS A 187 10.78 10.76 -6.96
CA LYS A 187 11.55 12.00 -7.07
C LYS A 187 12.43 12.24 -5.85
N GLU A 188 13.47 13.06 -6.00
CA GLU A 188 14.28 13.45 -4.86
C GLU A 188 13.42 14.17 -3.82
N THR A 189 13.46 13.70 -2.58
CA THR A 189 12.53 14.12 -1.53
C THR A 189 13.26 14.37 -0.22
N GLY A 190 12.97 15.52 0.41
CA GLY A 190 13.45 15.85 1.75
C GLY A 190 12.45 15.40 2.83
N ALA A 191 12.96 14.88 3.94
CA ALA A 191 12.14 14.53 5.10
C ALA A 191 12.92 14.72 6.41
N SER A 192 12.19 14.79 7.52
CA SER A 192 12.74 14.75 8.88
C SER A 192 12.08 13.63 9.66
N VAL A 193 12.84 12.97 10.53
CA VAL A 193 12.37 11.90 11.41
C VAL A 193 12.91 12.14 12.81
N SER A 194 12.03 12.08 13.80
CA SER A 194 12.42 12.13 15.21
C SER A 194 11.79 10.96 15.97
N VAL A 195 12.58 10.38 16.87
CA VAL A 195 12.14 9.33 17.79
C VAL A 195 12.29 9.86 19.21
N LYS A 196 11.24 9.73 20.02
CA LYS A 196 11.22 10.25 21.39
C LYS A 196 12.23 9.48 22.25
N GLY A 197 13.09 10.21 22.96
CA GLY A 197 14.02 9.62 23.93
C GLY A 197 15.32 9.06 23.35
N THR A 198 15.66 9.39 22.10
CA THR A 198 16.87 8.91 21.44
C THR A 198 17.93 10.01 21.31
N LYS A 199 19.22 9.63 21.39
CA LYS A 199 20.37 10.55 21.44
C LYS A 199 21.01 10.81 20.07
N ALA A 200 20.97 9.82 19.19
CA ALA A 200 21.63 9.85 17.90
C ALA A 200 20.91 8.95 16.89
N ALA A 201 21.03 9.28 15.61
CA ALA A 201 20.55 8.48 14.51
C ALA A 201 21.73 8.06 13.62
N TYR A 202 21.68 6.82 13.14
CA TYR A 202 22.64 6.24 12.21
C TYR A 202 21.88 5.65 11.03
N GLU A 203 22.39 5.85 9.81
CA GLU A 203 21.91 5.06 8.69
C GLU A 203 22.48 3.64 8.81
N CYS A 204 21.65 2.63 8.54
CA CYS A 204 22.04 1.23 8.60
C CYS A 204 21.49 0.48 7.39
N ASP A 205 22.03 -0.71 7.15
CA ASP A 205 21.43 -1.61 6.16
C ASP A 205 20.18 -2.31 6.73
N MET A 206 19.58 -3.19 5.92
CA MET A 206 18.37 -3.93 6.30
C MET A 206 18.58 -4.90 7.48
N LEU A 207 19.84 -5.22 7.79
CA LEU A 207 20.27 -6.08 8.90
C LEU A 207 20.77 -5.25 10.09
N GLU A 208 20.48 -3.94 10.11
CA GLU A 208 20.77 -3.03 11.22
C GLU A 208 22.27 -2.78 11.47
N ASN A 209 23.13 -3.14 10.52
CA ASN A 209 24.55 -2.80 10.61
C ASN A 209 24.72 -1.30 10.44
N ARG A 210 25.08 -0.61 11.53
CA ARG A 210 25.26 0.84 11.57
C ARG A 210 26.39 1.27 10.62
N LYS A 211 26.12 2.31 9.84
CA LYS A 211 27.09 2.95 8.94
C LYS A 211 27.41 4.34 9.48
N ASP A 212 26.98 5.36 8.76
CA ASP A 212 27.25 6.75 9.08
C ASP A 212 26.24 7.30 10.07
N LYS A 213 26.72 8.14 10.99
CA LYS A 213 25.84 8.99 11.80
C LYS A 213 25.16 9.99 10.89
N VAL A 214 23.85 10.17 11.03
CA VAL A 214 23.05 11.06 10.18
C VAL A 214 22.34 12.14 10.99
N ASP A 215 22.06 13.27 10.34
CA ASP A 215 21.11 14.26 10.84
C ASP A 215 19.69 13.84 10.42
N SER A 216 18.96 13.21 11.34
CA SER A 216 17.58 12.78 11.07
C SER A 216 16.61 13.95 10.91
N GLY A 217 17.01 15.18 11.26
CA GLY A 217 16.25 16.40 10.98
C GLY A 217 16.31 16.83 9.51
N LYS A 218 17.26 16.31 8.73
CA LYS A 218 17.48 16.67 7.33
C LYS A 218 17.93 15.47 6.50
N LEU A 219 16.97 14.60 6.19
CA LEU A 219 17.19 13.46 5.31
C LEU A 219 16.86 13.83 3.86
N THR A 220 17.63 13.28 2.94
CA THR A 220 17.34 13.32 1.49
C THR A 220 17.20 11.90 0.97
N PHE A 221 16.14 11.66 0.21
CA PHE A 221 15.85 10.39 -0.44
C PHE A 221 15.97 10.56 -1.95
N LYS A 222 16.62 9.60 -2.61
CA LYS A 222 16.56 9.42 -4.07
C LYS A 222 15.22 8.77 -4.46
N PRO A 223 14.83 8.83 -5.74
CA PRO A 223 13.67 8.12 -6.25
C PRO A 223 13.62 6.65 -5.79
N PHE A 224 12.54 6.26 -5.12
CA PHE A 224 12.30 4.91 -4.58
C PHE A 224 13.35 4.41 -3.58
N GLU A 225 14.11 5.31 -2.95
CA GLU A 225 15.10 4.92 -1.95
C GLU A 225 14.43 4.44 -0.67
N ILE A 226 14.94 3.32 -0.13
CA ILE A 226 14.60 2.84 1.19
C ILE A 226 15.75 3.20 2.13
N LYS A 227 15.44 3.89 3.22
CA LYS A 227 16.39 4.17 4.31
C LYS A 227 15.98 3.41 5.56
N THR A 228 16.96 2.79 6.20
CA THR A 228 16.80 2.22 7.54
C THR A 228 17.64 3.04 8.50
N LEU A 229 17.01 3.59 9.52
CA LEU A 229 17.63 4.43 10.53
C LEU A 229 17.62 3.71 11.87
N TYR A 230 18.78 3.64 12.51
CA TYR A 230 18.96 3.18 13.89
C TYR A 230 19.00 4.40 14.80
N PHE A 231 18.04 4.53 15.71
CA PHE A 231 18.00 5.56 16.73
C PHE A 231 18.45 4.99 18.08
N GLU A 232 19.59 5.45 18.57
CA GLU A 232 20.20 5.00 19.83
C GLU A 232 19.53 5.65 21.05
N ILE A 233 19.23 4.86 22.09
CA ILE A 233 18.58 5.32 23.34
C ILE A 233 19.60 5.78 24.38
#